data_AF-A0A9W6U6H9-F1
#
_entry.id   AF-A0A9W6U6H9-F1
#
_cell.length_a   1.000
_cell.length_b   1.000
_cell.length_c   1.000
_cell.angle_alpha   90.00
_cell.angle_beta   90.00
_cell.angle_gamma   90.00
#
_symmetry.space_group_name_H-M   'P 1'
#
loop_
_entity.id
_entity.type
_entity.pdbx_description
1 polymer ?
#
loop_
_entity_poly.entity_id
_entity_poly.type
_entity_poly.pdbx_seq_one_letter_code
_entity_poly.pdbx_strand_id
1 'polypeptide(L)'
;MSPSTYETTDFFKEIGATLLAWPARSPDLNPIENVWALRADKVYSHGKQYHSVPELKAAVMKAWDSVTMEEITTLLDSMGKRCFEVAKRLGDKTHY
;
A
#
# COMPACT_ATOMS: atom_id res chain seq x y z
N MET A 1 12.53 26.10 3.00
CA MET A 1 11.80 24.93 2.42
C MET A 1 12.60 24.45 1.21
N SER A 2 12.78 23.14 1.06
CA SER A 2 13.73 22.53 0.09
C SER A 2 13.26 22.69 -1.37
N PRO A 3 14.14 22.94 -2.35
CA PRO A 3 13.81 23.07 -3.78
C PRO A 3 13.11 21.84 -4.41
N SER A 4 13.28 20.66 -3.81
CA SER A 4 12.81 19.38 -4.35
C SER A 4 11.28 19.19 -4.38
N THR A 5 10.51 20.06 -3.72
CA THR A 5 9.04 19.91 -3.64
C THR A 5 8.32 20.50 -4.84
N TYR A 6 8.86 21.55 -5.49
CA TYR A 6 8.19 22.22 -6.61
C TYR A 6 8.17 21.33 -7.86
N GLU A 7 9.32 20.75 -8.22
CA GLU A 7 9.45 19.86 -9.38
C GLU A 7 8.48 18.66 -9.31
N THR A 8 8.31 18.07 -8.12
CA THR A 8 7.40 16.93 -7.94
C THR A 8 5.94 17.36 -8.08
N THR A 9 5.55 18.51 -7.50
CA THR A 9 4.17 19.00 -7.62
C THR A 9 3.81 19.45 -9.03
N ASP A 10 4.77 20.02 -9.76
CA ASP A 10 4.56 20.46 -11.14
C ASP A 10 4.51 19.26 -12.09
N PHE A 11 5.36 18.24 -11.89
CA PHE A 11 5.25 16.97 -12.59
C PHE A 11 3.85 16.34 -12.45
N PHE A 12 3.29 16.30 -11.23
CA PHE A 12 1.95 15.75 -11.04
C PHE A 12 0.87 16.55 -11.79
N LYS A 13 1.01 17.88 -11.88
CA LYS A 13 0.10 18.71 -12.69
C LYS A 13 0.28 18.42 -14.18
N GLU A 14 1.51 18.29 -14.66
CA GLU A 14 1.83 18.02 -16.07
C GLU A 14 1.24 16.69 -16.54
N ILE A 15 1.28 15.64 -15.72
CA ILE A 15 0.67 14.34 -16.05
C ILE A 15 -0.84 14.29 -15.77
N GLY A 16 -1.45 15.39 -15.32
CA GLY A 16 -2.88 15.46 -14.98
C GLY A 16 -3.28 14.63 -13.76
N ALA A 17 -2.33 14.30 -12.88
CA ALA A 17 -2.60 13.51 -11.68
C ALA A 17 -3.24 14.37 -10.58
N THR A 18 -4.36 13.90 -10.05
CA THR A 18 -5.00 14.51 -8.88
C THR A 18 -4.39 13.94 -7.60
N LEU A 19 -3.92 14.81 -6.71
CA LEU A 19 -3.35 14.41 -5.42
C LEU A 19 -4.44 14.33 -4.35
N LEU A 20 -4.45 13.22 -3.61
CA LEU A 20 -5.30 13.05 -2.43
C LEU A 20 -4.70 13.79 -1.23
N ALA A 21 -5.53 14.50 -0.47
CA ALA A 21 -5.12 15.08 0.80
C ALA A 21 -4.88 13.96 1.82
N TRP A 22 -3.62 13.74 2.19
CA TRP A 22 -3.24 12.64 3.08
C TRP A 22 -3.01 13.10 4.52
N PRO A 23 -3.65 12.51 5.53
CA PRO A 23 -3.38 12.83 6.92
C PRO A 23 -2.01 12.30 7.36
N ALA A 24 -1.28 13.09 8.15
CA ALA A 24 0.01 12.68 8.68
C ALA A 24 -0.14 11.43 9.58
N ARG A 25 0.89 10.56 9.60
CA ARG A 25 0.96 9.37 10.48
C ARG A 25 -0.23 8.41 10.36
N SER A 26 -0.83 8.30 9.18
CA SER A 26 -1.98 7.42 8.93
C SER A 26 -1.64 6.28 7.96
N PRO A 27 -0.76 5.33 8.34
CA PRO A 27 -0.48 4.15 7.53
C PRO A 27 -1.71 3.25 7.40
N ASP A 28 -2.58 3.20 8.42
CA ASP A 28 -3.84 2.44 8.44
C ASP A 28 -4.76 2.77 7.26
N LEU A 29 -4.66 4.02 6.77
CA LEU A 29 -5.43 4.54 5.65
C LEU A 29 -4.76 4.27 4.29
N ASN A 30 -3.55 3.72 4.24
CA ASN A 30 -2.86 3.42 3.00
C ASN A 30 -3.16 2.00 2.52
N PRO A 31 -3.97 1.83 1.46
CA PRO A 31 -4.33 0.49 0.99
C PRO A 31 -3.13 -0.35 0.55
N ILE A 32 -2.00 0.28 0.18
CA ILE A 32 -0.79 -0.42 -0.25
C ILE A 32 -0.16 -1.27 0.86
N GLU A 33 -0.34 -0.90 2.14
CA GLU A 33 0.20 -1.66 3.27
C GLU A 33 -0.39 -3.08 3.30
N ASN A 34 -1.69 -3.21 2.99
CA ASN A 34 -2.31 -4.53 2.91
C ASN A 34 -1.85 -5.32 1.69
N VAL A 35 -1.55 -4.65 0.58
CA VAL A 35 -0.97 -5.30 -0.60
C VAL A 35 0.41 -5.85 -0.26
N TRP A 36 1.22 -5.11 0.51
CA TRP A 36 2.52 -5.60 1.00
C TRP A 36 2.38 -6.83 1.90
N ALA A 37 1.42 -6.81 2.83
CA ALA A 37 1.12 -7.95 3.69
C ALA A 37 0.68 -9.18 2.87
N LEU A 38 -0.27 -9.02 1.95
CA LEU A 38 -0.73 -10.08 1.05
C LEU A 38 0.43 -10.71 0.26
N ARG A 39 1.35 -9.88 -0.25
CA ARG A 39 2.52 -10.37 -0.98
C ARG A 39 3.48 -11.13 -0.06
N ALA A 40 3.74 -10.61 1.13
CA ALA A 40 4.61 -11.28 2.10
C ALA A 40 4.06 -12.68 2.42
N ASP A 41 2.74 -12.80 2.64
CA ASP A 41 2.08 -14.08 2.88
C ASP A 41 2.27 -15.05 1.71
N LYS A 42 2.16 -14.59 0.45
CA LYS A 42 2.42 -15.43 -0.73
C LYS A 42 3.89 -15.85 -0.84
N VAL A 43 4.82 -14.92 -0.63
CA VAL A 43 6.27 -15.16 -0.71
C VAL A 43 6.74 -16.18 0.33
N TYR A 44 6.24 -16.07 1.56
CA TYR A 44 6.65 -16.89 2.70
C TYR A 44 5.64 -17.99 3.04
N SER A 45 4.70 -18.28 2.12
CA SER A 45 3.68 -19.31 2.29
C SER A 45 4.29 -20.64 2.71
N HIS A 46 3.60 -21.33 3.62
CA HIS A 46 4.06 -22.60 4.21
C HIS A 46 5.44 -22.52 4.89
N GLY A 47 5.84 -21.34 5.36
CA GLY A 47 7.11 -21.12 6.07
C GLY A 47 8.33 -21.12 5.15
N LYS A 48 8.13 -20.97 3.83
CA LYS A 48 9.21 -20.98 2.84
C LYS A 48 10.31 -19.97 3.19
N GLN A 49 11.56 -20.40 3.14
CA GLN A 49 12.75 -19.57 3.35
C GLN A 49 13.55 -19.45 2.05
N TYR A 50 14.40 -18.41 1.97
CA TYR A 50 15.23 -18.12 0.81
C TYR A 50 16.69 -17.98 1.27
N HIS A 51 17.62 -18.56 0.52
CA HIS A 51 19.05 -18.57 0.89
C HIS A 51 19.87 -17.56 0.10
N SER A 52 19.25 -16.86 -0.86
CA SER A 52 19.93 -15.85 -1.67
C SER A 52 19.00 -14.73 -2.12
N VAL A 53 19.58 -13.55 -2.38
CA VAL A 53 18.86 -12.39 -2.91
C VAL A 53 18.22 -12.68 -4.28
N PRO A 54 18.88 -13.35 -5.25
CA PRO A 54 18.24 -13.68 -6.53
C PRO A 54 17.00 -14.57 -6.39
N GLU A 55 17.06 -15.55 -5.50
CA GLU A 55 15.94 -16.47 -5.23
C GLU A 55 14.74 -15.72 -4.62
N LEU A 56 15.00 -14.86 -3.62
CA LEU A 56 13.98 -14.02 -3.02
C LEU A 56 13.37 -13.06 -4.06
N LYS A 57 14.20 -12.42 -4.90
CA LYS A 57 13.72 -11.54 -5.97
C LYS A 57 12.79 -12.28 -6.93
N ALA A 58 13.17 -13.48 -7.38
CA ALA A 58 12.33 -14.27 -8.27
C ALA A 58 10.98 -14.65 -7.62
N ALA A 59 11.00 -14.99 -6.33
CA ALA A 59 9.77 -15.27 -5.60
C ALA A 59 8.88 -14.04 -5.39
N VAL A 60 9.47 -12.89 -5.10
CA VAL A 60 8.75 -11.60 -4.94
C VAL A 60 8.07 -11.18 -6.25
N MET A 61 8.72 -11.42 -7.40
CA MET A 61 8.13 -11.20 -8.73
C MET A 61 6.99 -12.19 -8.99
N LYS A 62 7.21 -13.48 -8.77
CA LYS A 62 6.16 -14.50 -8.92
C LYS A 62 4.95 -14.22 -8.02
N ALA A 63 5.18 -13.81 -6.78
CA ALA A 63 4.11 -13.45 -5.86
C ALA A 63 3.32 -12.24 -6.36
N TRP A 64 3.99 -11.23 -6.92
CA TRP A 64 3.34 -10.07 -7.55
C TRP A 64 2.44 -10.48 -8.70
N ASP A 65 2.95 -11.29 -9.62
CA ASP A 65 2.19 -11.74 -10.80
C ASP A 65 1.00 -12.64 -10.43
N SER A 66 1.02 -13.22 -9.22
CA SER A 66 -0.06 -14.06 -8.69
C SER A 66 -1.12 -13.28 -7.90
N VAL A 67 -0.94 -11.97 -7.68
CA VAL A 67 -1.98 -11.15 -7.03
C VAL A 67 -3.14 -10.98 -8.00
N THR A 68 -4.34 -11.37 -7.57
CA THR A 68 -5.53 -11.27 -8.41
C THR A 68 -6.18 -9.90 -8.27
N MET A 69 -6.93 -9.50 -9.29
CA MET A 69 -7.74 -8.28 -9.19
C MET A 69 -8.81 -8.37 -8.10
N GLU A 70 -9.34 -9.56 -7.81
CA GLU A 70 -10.30 -9.78 -6.74
C GLU A 70 -9.69 -9.50 -5.35
N GLU A 71 -8.45 -9.94 -5.11
CA GLU A 71 -7.72 -9.63 -3.88
C GLU A 71 -7.51 -8.11 -3.74
N ILE A 72 -7.12 -7.44 -4.82
CA ILE A 72 -6.93 -5.97 -4.84
C ILE A 72 -8.26 -5.25 -4.57
N THR A 73 -9.33 -5.61 -5.28
CA THR A 73 -10.65 -5.00 -5.12
C THR A 73 -11.16 -5.16 -3.68
N THR A 74 -11.00 -6.35 -3.10
CA THR A 74 -11.39 -6.61 -1.71
C THR A 74 -10.65 -5.69 -0.72
N LEU A 75 -9.35 -5.46 -0.93
CA LEU A 75 -8.57 -4.53 -0.11
C LEU A 75 -9.06 -3.09 -0.26
N LEU A 76 -9.35 -2.66 -1.49
CA LEU A 76 -9.87 -1.33 -1.78
C LEU A 76 -11.27 -1.11 -1.17
N ASP A 77 -12.15 -2.10 -1.26
CA ASP A 77 -13.51 -2.03 -0.70
C ASP A 77 -13.50 -1.87 0.83
N SER A 78 -12.42 -2.29 1.50
CA SER A 78 -12.27 -2.07 2.94
C SER A 78 -12.04 -0.61 3.31
N MET A 79 -11.54 0.23 2.40
CA MET A 79 -11.12 1.61 2.68
C MET A 79 -12.26 2.49 3.22
N GLY A 80 -13.47 2.32 2.70
CA GLY A 80 -14.63 3.07 3.20
C GLY A 80 -14.88 2.82 4.68
N LYS A 81 -14.73 1.57 5.14
CA LYS A 81 -14.88 1.19 6.55
C LYS A 81 -13.75 1.77 7.42
N ARG A 82 -12.51 1.77 6.92
CA ARG A 82 -11.35 2.35 7.62
C ARG A 82 -11.50 3.85 7.84
N CYS A 83 -11.85 4.58 6.78
CA CYS A 83 -12.11 6.02 6.86
C CYS A 83 -13.23 6.34 7.86
N PHE A 84 -14.31 5.55 7.85
CA PHE A 84 -15.40 5.70 8.81
C PHE A 84 -14.94 5.46 10.25
N GLU A 85 -14.08 4.46 10.49
CA GLU A 85 -13.56 4.18 11.81
C GLU A 85 -12.63 5.26 12.33
N VAL A 86 -11.72 5.79 11.50
CA VAL A 86 -10.88 6.94 11.86
C VAL A 86 -11.75 8.14 12.25
N ALA A 87 -12.80 8.42 11.48
CA ALA A 87 -13.74 9.49 11.79
C ALA A 87 -14.46 9.26 13.13
N LYS A 88 -14.93 8.03 13.39
CA LYS A 88 -15.57 7.65 14.65
C LYS A 88 -14.62 7.77 15.84
N ARG A 89 -13.32 7.48 15.64
CA ARG A 89 -12.27 7.58 16.67
C ARG A 89 -11.64 8.98 16.76
N LEU A 90 -12.22 9.98 16.08
CA LEU A 90 -11.72 11.37 16.07
C LEU A 90 -10.25 11.50 15.67
N GLY A 91 -9.80 10.65 14.74
CA GLY A 91 -8.42 10.64 14.25
C GLY A 91 -7.45 9.74 15.03
N ASP A 92 -7.91 8.99 16.03
CA ASP A 92 -7.08 8.01 16.74
C ASP A 92 -6.93 6.70 15.92
N LYS A 93 -5.94 5.89 16.29
CA LYS A 93 -5.54 4.65 15.60
C LYS A 93 -6.69 3.69 15.41
N THR A 94 -6.71 3.02 14.26
CA THR A 94 -7.68 1.95 13.99
C THR A 94 -7.09 0.58 14.30
N HIS A 95 -7.86 -0.48 14.05
CA HIS A 95 -7.37 -1.86 14.17
C HIS A 95 -6.80 -2.41 12.84
N TYR A 96 -6.74 -1.55 11.82
CA TYR A 96 -6.24 -1.85 10.47
C TYR A 96 -4.76 -1.51 10.31
#